data_AF-A0A8X6MZR4-F1
#
_entry.id   AF-A0A8X6MZR4-F1
#
_cell.length_a   1.000
_cell.length_b   1.000
_cell.length_c   1.000
_cell.angle_alpha   90.00
_cell.angle_beta   90.00
_cell.angle_gamma   90.00
#
_symmetry.space_group_name_H-M   'P 1'
#
loop_
_entity.id
_entity.type
_entity.pdbx_description
1 polymer ?
#
loop_
_entity_poly.entity_id
_entity_poly.type
_entity_poly.pdbx_seq_one_letter_code
_entity_poly.pdbx_strand_id
1 'polypeptide(L)'
;MKPVLDAVVKLGNTLRSRGLILRQFRYFLQSVLSEYSDVLYYSKVRWLSAGCVFERVWQLKDDFVWFFREKQSSAECEMLEDTEWLSDFAFFTHLLCHISNLNVKLQGKNQFIDDICAPLKAFKLKLNLFSGQLAENDISHFPRLNSLPLVNKEKFKSYDDNLKKCILSLNSDFKISMSFKQSSIFLP
;
A
#
# COMPACT_ATOMS: atom_id res chain seq x y z
N MET A 1 -0.05 -7.26 -7.98
CA MET A 1 -0.61 -6.77 -6.70
C MET A 1 -0.83 -7.88 -5.66
N LYS A 2 -1.62 -8.93 -5.93
CA LYS A 2 -1.84 -10.03 -4.96
C LYS A 2 -0.56 -10.72 -4.45
N PRO A 3 0.43 -11.07 -5.31
CA PRO A 3 1.68 -11.69 -4.83
C PRO A 3 2.47 -10.81 -3.86
N VAL A 4 2.53 -9.50 -4.12
CA VAL A 4 3.15 -8.51 -3.22
C VAL A 4 2.42 -8.46 -1.89
N LEU A 5 1.09 -8.44 -1.91
CA LEU A 5 0.28 -8.45 -0.69
C LEU A 5 0.59 -9.67 0.17
N ASP A 6 0.53 -10.86 -0.43
CA ASP A 6 0.73 -12.12 0.28
C ASP A 6 2.14 -12.23 0.86
N ALA A 7 3.17 -11.76 0.13
CA ALA A 7 4.55 -11.75 0.59
C ALA A 7 4.77 -10.79 1.78
N VAL A 8 4.28 -9.55 1.71
CA VAL A 8 4.40 -8.57 2.82
C VAL A 8 3.65 -9.05 4.06
N VAL A 9 2.47 -9.62 3.87
CA VAL A 9 1.67 -10.19 4.97
C VAL A 9 2.38 -11.40 5.59
N LYS A 10 2.97 -12.28 4.77
CA LYS A 10 3.77 -13.42 5.23
C LYS A 10 4.98 -12.95 6.05
N LEU A 11 5.75 -11.99 5.55
CA LEU A 11 6.90 -11.41 6.26
C LEU A 11 6.50 -10.87 7.64
N GLY A 12 5.48 -10.00 7.67
CA GLY A 12 4.99 -9.41 8.92
C GLY A 12 4.43 -10.45 9.90
N ASN A 13 3.73 -11.47 9.41
CA ASN A 13 3.20 -12.55 10.23
C ASN A 13 4.29 -13.48 10.76
N THR A 14 5.34 -13.78 9.99
CA THR A 14 6.48 -14.58 10.47
C THR A 14 7.19 -13.88 11.62
N LEU A 15 7.39 -12.57 11.52
CA LEU A 15 7.96 -11.76 12.60
C LEU A 15 7.07 -11.82 13.86
N ARG A 16 5.76 -11.59 13.69
CA ARG A 16 4.80 -11.49 14.80
C ARG A 16 4.46 -12.81 15.47
N SER A 17 4.37 -13.90 14.71
CA SER A 17 4.05 -15.24 15.24
C SER A 17 5.18 -15.80 16.10
N ARG A 18 6.41 -15.29 15.94
CA ARG A 18 7.59 -15.72 16.68
C ARG A 18 8.01 -14.65 17.67
N GLY A 19 7.45 -14.69 18.89
CA GLY A 19 7.65 -13.65 19.91
C GLY A 19 9.12 -13.33 20.25
N LEU A 20 10.00 -14.34 20.21
CA LEU A 20 11.45 -14.13 20.37
C LEU A 20 12.05 -13.33 19.22
N ILE A 21 11.70 -13.66 17.98
CA ILE A 21 12.19 -12.96 16.78
C ILE A 21 11.73 -11.51 16.78
N LEU A 22 10.46 -11.26 17.13
CA LEU A 22 9.95 -9.89 17.26
C LEU A 22 10.76 -9.06 18.27
N ARG A 23 11.05 -9.63 19.46
CA ARG A 23 11.86 -8.93 20.49
C ARG A 23 13.28 -8.65 20.00
N GLN A 24 13.90 -9.64 19.36
CA GLN A 24 15.25 -9.49 18.79
C GLN A 24 15.27 -8.44 17.68
N PHE A 25 14.26 -8.41 16.82
CA PHE A 25 14.15 -7.42 15.76
C PHE A 25 13.99 -5.99 16.32
N ARG A 26 13.14 -5.81 17.34
CA ARG A 26 12.99 -4.51 18.01
C ARG A 26 14.31 -4.03 18.65
N TYR A 27 15.03 -4.94 19.30
CA TYR A 27 16.35 -4.63 19.86
C TYR A 27 17.34 -4.26 18.76
N PHE A 28 17.32 -4.99 17.64
CA PHE A 28 18.13 -4.69 16.47
C PHE A 28 17.83 -3.28 15.92
N LEU A 29 16.55 -2.93 15.69
CA LEU A 29 16.14 -1.60 15.23
C LEU A 29 16.63 -0.49 16.15
N GLN A 30 16.62 -0.72 17.47
CA GLN A 30 17.16 0.23 18.44
C GLN A 30 18.68 0.37 18.32
N SER A 31 19.41 -0.74 18.08
CA SER A 31 20.86 -0.72 17.94
C SER A 31 21.35 0.00 16.68
N VAL A 32 20.59 -0.05 15.59
CA VAL A 32 20.91 0.68 14.35
C VAL A 32 20.33 2.09 14.31
N LEU A 33 19.74 2.55 15.42
CA LEU A 33 19.07 3.86 15.52
C LEU A 33 18.03 4.07 14.42
N SER A 34 17.29 3.01 14.05
CA SER A 34 16.24 3.08 13.03
C SER A 34 15.16 4.07 13.46
N GLU A 35 14.59 4.78 12.49
CA GLU A 35 13.49 5.74 12.72
C GLU A 35 12.28 5.07 13.39
N TYR A 36 12.10 3.77 13.15
CA TYR A 36 10.99 3.01 13.70
C TYR A 36 11.47 1.92 14.65
N SER A 37 10.78 1.80 15.78
CA SER A 37 11.07 0.79 16.80
C SER A 37 10.32 -0.53 16.60
N ASP A 38 9.37 -0.61 15.65
CA ASP A 38 8.57 -1.81 15.37
C ASP A 38 7.88 -1.75 14.00
N VAL A 39 7.44 -2.92 13.54
CA VAL A 39 6.64 -3.11 12.32
C VAL A 39 5.15 -3.10 12.68
N LEU A 40 4.32 -2.40 11.90
CA LEU A 40 2.88 -2.36 12.14
C LEU A 40 2.22 -3.73 11.89
N TYR A 41 1.16 -4.05 12.64
CA TYR A 41 0.43 -5.31 12.47
C TYR A 41 -0.60 -5.21 11.35
N TYR A 42 -0.45 -6.03 10.32
CA TYR A 42 -1.52 -6.24 9.35
C TYR A 42 -2.53 -7.25 9.90
N SER A 43 -3.80 -6.85 9.96
CA SER A 43 -4.91 -7.78 10.08
C SER A 43 -5.92 -7.50 8.97
N LYS A 44 -6.60 -8.52 8.45
CA LYS A 44 -7.65 -8.36 7.43
C LYS A 44 -8.76 -7.39 7.88
N VAL A 45 -9.01 -7.31 9.19
CA VAL A 45 -10.00 -6.41 9.81
C VAL A 45 -9.51 -4.94 9.82
N ARG A 46 -8.19 -4.70 9.84
CA ARG A 46 -7.56 -3.36 9.81
C ARG A 46 -7.01 -2.98 8.43
N TRP A 47 -7.68 -3.42 7.36
CA TRP A 47 -7.30 -3.08 5.98
C TRP A 47 -7.25 -1.56 5.73
N LEU A 48 -7.95 -0.77 6.53
CA LEU A 48 -7.92 0.70 6.52
C LEU A 48 -6.53 1.30 6.77
N SER A 49 -5.67 0.58 7.48
CA SER A 49 -4.28 0.95 7.72
C SER A 49 -3.30 0.18 6.83
N ALA A 50 -3.77 -0.53 5.79
CA ALA A 50 -2.91 -1.33 4.93
C ALA A 50 -1.80 -0.48 4.30
N GLY A 51 -2.11 0.74 3.85
CA GLY A 51 -1.11 1.68 3.35
C GLY A 51 -0.02 1.97 4.38
N CYS A 52 -0.38 2.26 5.63
CA CYS A 52 0.58 2.50 6.70
C CYS A 52 1.45 1.28 7.00
N VAL A 53 0.89 0.07 6.97
CA VAL A 53 1.68 -1.16 7.18
C VAL A 53 2.68 -1.36 6.06
N PHE A 54 2.25 -1.22 4.81
CA PHE A 54 3.12 -1.34 3.63
C PHE A 54 4.20 -0.28 3.63
N GLU A 55 3.85 0.95 4.01
CA GLU A 55 4.81 2.04 4.20
C GLU A 55 5.90 1.66 5.21
N ARG A 56 5.50 1.14 6.37
CA ARG A 56 6.43 0.76 7.42
C ARG A 56 7.37 -0.35 6.96
N VAL A 57 6.84 -1.33 6.24
CA VAL A 57 7.66 -2.43 5.69
C VAL A 57 8.60 -1.90 4.61
N TRP A 58 8.17 -0.95 3.78
CA TRP A 58 9.02 -0.30 2.79
C TRP A 58 10.20 0.44 3.45
N GLN A 59 9.94 1.20 4.51
CA GLN A 59 10.97 1.95 5.24
C GLN A 59 11.97 1.02 5.94
N LEU A 60 11.50 -0.11 6.46
CA LEU A 60 12.32 -1.09 7.18
C LEU A 60 12.90 -2.21 6.29
N LYS A 61 12.73 -2.14 4.96
CA LYS A 61 13.10 -3.25 4.06
C LYS A 61 14.57 -3.65 4.18
N ASP A 62 15.47 -2.68 4.32
CA ASP A 62 16.92 -2.92 4.41
C ASP A 62 17.28 -3.50 5.78
N ASP A 63 16.63 -3.01 6.85
CA ASP A 63 16.72 -3.55 8.21
C ASP A 63 16.25 -5.02 8.26
N PHE A 64 15.17 -5.34 7.54
CA PHE A 64 14.68 -6.72 7.42
C PHE A 64 15.71 -7.63 6.76
N VAL A 65 16.27 -7.23 5.61
CA VAL A 65 17.27 -8.02 4.89
C VAL A 65 18.49 -8.28 5.77
N TRP A 66 18.98 -7.24 6.45
CA TRP A 66 20.14 -7.36 7.33
C TRP A 66 19.86 -8.31 8.50
N PHE A 67 18.74 -8.11 9.20
CA PHE A 67 18.38 -8.93 10.36
C PHE A 67 18.20 -10.41 10.02
N PHE A 68 17.50 -10.72 8.93
CA PHE A 68 17.25 -12.10 8.53
C PHE A 68 18.50 -12.79 7.97
N ARG A 69 19.42 -12.02 7.38
CA ARG A 69 20.74 -12.52 6.98
C ARG A 69 21.57 -12.94 8.20
N GLU A 70 21.63 -12.13 9.26
CA GLU A 70 22.33 -12.50 10.50
C GLU A 70 21.75 -13.77 11.15
N LYS A 71 20.43 -13.97 11.01
CA LYS A 71 19.74 -15.15 11.55
C LYS A 71 19.90 -16.42 10.72
N GLN A 72 20.60 -16.37 9.58
CA GLN A 72 20.68 -17.46 8.59
C GLN A 72 19.28 -17.88 8.07
N SER A 73 18.40 -16.90 7.97
CA SER A 73 16.98 -17.01 7.61
C SER A 73 16.67 -16.06 6.42
N SER A 74 17.56 -16.01 5.43
CA SER A 74 17.42 -15.10 4.28
C SER A 74 16.22 -15.44 3.39
N ALA A 75 15.78 -16.69 3.39
CA ALA A 75 14.59 -17.14 2.65
C ALA A 75 13.30 -16.41 3.10
N GLU A 76 13.27 -15.87 4.33
CA GLU A 76 12.15 -15.06 4.81
C GLU A 76 12.07 -13.67 4.15
N CYS A 77 13.18 -13.16 3.60
CA CYS A 77 13.28 -11.81 3.05
C CYS A 77 13.83 -11.73 1.62
N GLU A 78 14.01 -12.86 0.92
CA GLU A 78 14.58 -12.94 -0.43
C GLU A 78 13.87 -12.01 -1.44
N MET A 79 12.54 -11.85 -1.31
CA MET A 79 11.78 -10.92 -2.17
C MET A 79 12.21 -9.46 -2.04
N LEU A 80 12.81 -9.05 -0.92
CA LEU A 80 13.31 -7.68 -0.72
C LEU A 80 14.65 -7.44 -1.43
N GLU A 81 15.33 -8.48 -1.88
CA GLU A 81 16.57 -8.39 -2.67
C GLU A 81 16.29 -8.40 -4.19
N ASP A 82 15.08 -8.77 -4.61
CA ASP A 82 14.63 -8.75 -6.01
C ASP A 82 14.19 -7.33 -6.43
N THR A 83 14.97 -6.72 -7.33
CA THR A 83 14.71 -5.36 -7.87
C THR A 83 13.40 -5.24 -8.63
N GLU A 84 12.99 -6.30 -9.34
CA GLU A 84 11.73 -6.31 -10.06
C GLU A 84 10.55 -6.37 -9.10
N TRP A 85 10.65 -7.19 -8.06
CA TRP A 85 9.64 -7.27 -7.01
C TRP A 85 9.57 -5.98 -6.20
N LEU A 86 10.71 -5.34 -5.89
CA LEU A 86 10.76 -4.05 -5.21
C LEU A 86 10.03 -2.95 -6.00
N SER A 87 10.10 -2.96 -7.32
CA SER A 87 9.32 -2.04 -8.16
C SER A 87 7.81 -2.25 -7.98
N ASP A 88 7.37 -3.51 -7.98
CA ASP A 88 5.96 -3.86 -7.76
C ASP A 88 5.51 -3.47 -6.34
N PHE A 89 6.38 -3.66 -5.35
CA PHE A 89 6.14 -3.28 -3.97
C PHE A 89 6.07 -1.76 -3.77
N ALA A 90 6.96 -1.00 -4.42
CA ALA A 90 6.97 0.47 -4.40
C ALA A 90 5.67 1.04 -4.97
N PHE A 91 5.28 0.57 -6.18
CA PHE A 91 4.05 0.99 -6.84
C PHE A 91 2.82 0.63 -6.00
N PHE A 92 2.76 -0.60 -5.50
CA PHE A 92 1.61 -1.07 -4.74
C PHE A 92 1.47 -0.34 -3.40
N THR A 93 2.58 -0.07 -2.71
CA THR A 93 2.59 0.76 -1.49
C THR A 93 2.08 2.16 -1.77
N HIS A 94 2.50 2.79 -2.88
CA HIS A 94 2.00 4.09 -3.29
C HIS A 94 0.48 4.10 -3.48
N LEU A 95 -0.05 3.12 -4.22
CA LEU A 95 -1.49 2.98 -4.44
C LEU A 95 -2.26 2.74 -3.13
N LEU A 96 -1.78 1.83 -2.28
CA LEU A 96 -2.41 1.51 -1.00
C LEU A 96 -2.46 2.70 -0.04
N CYS A 97 -1.44 3.56 -0.02
CA CYS A 97 -1.44 4.77 0.78
C CYS A 97 -2.54 5.75 0.35
N HIS A 98 -2.75 5.95 -0.97
CA HIS A 98 -3.86 6.80 -1.42
C HIS A 98 -5.23 6.18 -1.16
N ILE A 99 -5.38 4.86 -1.32
CA ILE A 99 -6.63 4.15 -0.97
C ILE A 99 -6.92 4.29 0.53
N SER A 100 -5.91 4.10 1.39
CA SER A 100 -6.07 4.25 2.84
C SER A 100 -6.47 5.68 3.22
N ASN A 101 -5.84 6.69 2.60
CA ASN A 101 -6.17 8.10 2.79
C ASN A 101 -7.59 8.44 2.32
N LEU A 102 -8.03 7.87 1.19
CA LEU A 102 -9.41 8.00 0.74
C LEU A 102 -10.36 7.40 1.78
N ASN A 103 -10.13 6.17 2.23
CA ASN A 103 -11.01 5.51 3.19
C ASN A 103 -11.18 6.31 4.49
N VAL A 104 -10.10 6.89 5.02
CA VAL A 104 -10.17 7.77 6.19
C VAL A 104 -11.08 8.97 5.92
N LYS A 105 -10.98 9.59 4.74
CA LYS A 105 -11.85 10.71 4.34
C LYS A 105 -13.31 10.30 4.16
N LEU A 106 -13.59 9.04 3.78
CA LEU A 106 -14.96 8.54 3.59
C LEU A 106 -15.63 8.04 4.87
N GLN A 107 -14.87 7.91 5.97
CA GLN A 107 -15.36 7.37 7.25
C GLN A 107 -15.78 8.44 8.27
N GLY A 108 -15.87 9.70 7.84
CA GLY A 108 -16.34 10.77 8.73
C GLY A 108 -17.77 10.49 9.21
N LYS A 109 -18.04 10.73 10.49
CA LYS A 109 -19.40 10.70 11.02
C LYS A 109 -20.19 11.87 10.44
N ASN A 110 -21.49 11.67 10.18
CA ASN A 110 -22.42 12.69 9.69
C ASN A 110 -22.02 13.36 8.36
N GLN A 111 -21.45 12.60 7.42
CA GLN A 111 -21.08 13.13 6.10
C GLN A 111 -22.28 13.24 5.16
N PHE A 112 -22.46 14.43 4.59
CA PHE A 112 -23.36 14.65 3.47
C PHE A 112 -22.83 13.97 2.20
N ILE A 113 -23.69 13.83 1.19
CA ILE A 113 -23.29 13.25 -0.11
C ILE A 113 -22.12 14.03 -0.70
N ASP A 114 -22.12 15.36 -0.57
CA ASP A 114 -21.06 16.22 -1.10
C ASP A 114 -19.70 16.01 -0.40
N ASP A 115 -19.71 15.71 0.90
CA ASP A 115 -18.50 15.41 1.69
C ASP A 115 -17.81 14.11 1.26
N ILE A 116 -18.54 13.23 0.57
CA ILE A 116 -18.07 11.94 0.04
C ILE A 116 -17.72 12.06 -1.45
N CYS A 117 -18.55 12.78 -2.21
CA CYS A 117 -18.37 13.02 -3.63
C CYS A 117 -17.06 13.75 -3.94
N ALA A 118 -16.73 14.79 -3.18
CA ALA A 118 -15.54 15.60 -3.45
C ALA A 118 -14.23 14.79 -3.29
N PRO A 119 -13.98 14.08 -2.17
CA PRO A 119 -12.80 13.21 -2.04
C PRO A 119 -12.71 12.11 -3.11
N LEU A 120 -13.83 11.51 -3.50
CA LEU A 120 -13.86 10.48 -4.55
C LEU A 120 -13.50 11.04 -5.93
N LYS A 121 -14.10 12.17 -6.31
CA LYS A 121 -13.77 12.86 -7.57
C LYS A 121 -12.29 13.25 -7.60
N ALA A 122 -11.79 13.82 -6.52
CA ALA A 122 -10.38 14.19 -6.39
C ALA A 122 -9.45 12.96 -6.50
N PHE A 123 -9.81 11.85 -5.86
CA PHE A 123 -9.03 10.62 -5.95
C PHE A 123 -9.04 10.04 -7.37
N LYS A 124 -10.20 10.02 -8.05
CA LYS A 124 -10.31 9.57 -9.45
C LYS A 124 -9.45 10.43 -10.39
N LEU A 125 -9.49 11.75 -10.25
CA LEU A 125 -8.64 12.66 -11.02
C LEU A 125 -7.15 12.37 -10.79
N LYS A 126 -6.77 12.11 -9.54
CA LYS A 126 -5.39 11.74 -9.19
C LYS A 126 -4.97 10.40 -9.82
N LEU A 127 -5.83 9.37 -9.82
CA LEU A 127 -5.53 8.10 -10.49
C LEU A 127 -5.40 8.26 -12.02
N ASN A 128 -6.23 9.11 -12.63
CA ASN A 128 -6.10 9.44 -14.06
C ASN A 128 -4.79 10.17 -14.37
N LEU A 129 -4.38 11.11 -13.51
CA LEU A 129 -3.08 11.79 -13.64
C LEU A 129 -1.93 10.78 -13.60
N PHE A 130 -1.94 9.88 -12.62
CA PHE A 130 -0.93 8.83 -12.49
C PHE A 130 -0.91 7.86 -13.68
N SER A 131 -2.08 7.52 -14.21
CA SER A 131 -2.23 6.72 -15.44
C SER A 131 -1.59 7.40 -16.65
N GLY A 132 -1.84 8.70 -16.85
CA GLY A 132 -1.21 9.49 -17.91
C GLY A 132 0.30 9.57 -17.79
N GLN A 133 0.82 9.79 -16.57
CA GLN A 133 2.25 9.85 -16.30
C GLN A 133 2.95 8.52 -16.60
N LEU A 134 2.36 7.39 -16.18
CA LEU A 134 2.91 6.07 -16.49
C LEU A 134 2.96 5.79 -18.01
N ALA A 135 1.98 6.29 -18.78
CA ALA A 135 1.99 6.17 -20.24
C ALA A 135 3.14 6.98 -20.89
N GLU A 136 3.53 8.08 -20.28
CA GLU A 136 4.68 8.91 -20.70
C GLU A 136 6.02 8.42 -20.11
N ASN A 137 6.00 7.33 -19.34
CA ASN A 137 7.13 6.85 -18.53
C ASN A 137 7.63 7.87 -17.49
N ASP A 138 6.76 8.80 -17.08
CA ASP A 138 7.01 9.73 -15.99
C ASP A 138 6.66 9.07 -14.64
N ILE A 139 7.66 8.94 -13.78
CA ILE A 139 7.51 8.43 -12.41
C ILE A 139 7.75 9.53 -11.35
N SER A 140 7.77 10.81 -11.73
CA SER A 140 7.98 11.96 -10.84
C SER A 140 7.09 11.94 -9.59
N HIS A 141 5.85 11.46 -9.71
CA HIS A 141 4.88 11.40 -8.60
C HIS A 141 4.96 10.10 -7.77
N PHE A 142 5.89 9.21 -8.10
CA PHE A 142 6.12 7.94 -7.41
C PHE A 142 7.50 7.94 -6.73
N PRO A 143 7.66 8.64 -5.59
CA PRO A 143 8.96 8.82 -4.94
C PRO A 143 9.66 7.49 -4.60
N ARG A 144 8.91 6.44 -4.26
CA ARG A 144 9.46 5.11 -3.98
C ARG A 144 10.00 4.41 -5.22
N LEU A 145 9.33 4.58 -6.36
CA LEU A 145 9.86 4.08 -7.63
C LEU A 145 11.10 4.87 -8.04
N ASN A 146 11.10 6.19 -7.88
CA ASN A 146 12.29 7.03 -8.15
C ASN A 146 13.47 6.72 -7.26
N SER A 147 13.24 6.24 -6.03
CA SER A 147 14.32 5.86 -5.11
C SER A 147 14.99 4.54 -5.46
N LEU A 148 14.41 3.74 -6.37
CA LEU A 148 15.00 2.46 -6.76
C LEU A 148 16.09 2.66 -7.81
N PRO A 149 17.20 1.89 -7.73
CA PRO A 149 18.32 2.03 -8.66
C PRO A 149 17.96 1.56 -10.08
N LEU A 150 17.00 0.65 -10.20
CA LEU A 150 16.52 0.13 -11.48
C LEU A 150 15.01 -0.04 -11.42
N VAL A 151 14.32 0.51 -12.40
CA VAL A 151 12.87 0.35 -12.58
C VAL A 151 12.62 -0.16 -13.99
N ASN A 152 12.01 -1.34 -14.09
CA ASN A 152 11.66 -1.93 -15.38
C ASN A 152 10.46 -1.19 -15.99
N LYS A 153 10.71 -0.40 -17.04
CA LYS A 153 9.68 0.40 -17.73
C LYS A 153 8.59 -0.44 -18.38
N GLU A 154 8.87 -1.70 -18.73
CA GLU A 154 7.87 -2.61 -19.30
C GLU A 154 6.71 -2.86 -18.32
N LYS A 155 6.96 -2.73 -17.02
CA LYS A 155 5.93 -2.86 -15.97
C LYS A 155 4.99 -1.67 -15.90
N PHE A 156 5.32 -0.50 -16.47
CA PHE A 156 4.48 0.69 -16.39
C PHE A 156 3.12 0.49 -17.03
N LYS A 157 3.05 -0.29 -18.11
CA LYS A 157 1.78 -0.68 -18.73
C LYS A 157 0.92 -1.52 -17.77
N SER A 158 1.51 -2.46 -17.06
CA SER A 158 0.82 -3.28 -16.05
C SER A 158 0.34 -2.42 -14.87
N TYR A 159 1.14 -1.44 -14.44
CA TYR A 159 0.77 -0.49 -13.39
C TYR A 159 -0.40 0.38 -13.81
N ASP A 160 -0.36 0.92 -15.03
CA ASP A 160 -1.44 1.68 -15.62
C ASP A 160 -2.75 0.86 -15.71
N ASP A 161 -2.69 -0.37 -16.18
CA ASP A 161 -3.84 -1.29 -16.21
C ASP A 161 -4.43 -1.52 -14.81
N ASN A 162 -3.58 -1.60 -13.77
CA ASN A 162 -4.03 -1.73 -12.38
C ASN A 162 -4.71 -0.46 -11.88
N LEU A 163 -4.22 0.74 -12.22
CA LEU A 163 -4.89 2.00 -11.91
C LEU A 163 -6.25 2.10 -12.59
N LYS A 164 -6.33 1.75 -13.88
CA LYS A 164 -7.58 1.72 -14.65
C LYS A 164 -8.60 0.77 -14.02
N LYS A 165 -8.19 -0.44 -13.62
CA LYS A 165 -9.05 -1.38 -12.88
C LYS A 165 -9.54 -0.78 -11.56
N CYS A 166 -8.68 -0.10 -10.81
CA CYS A 166 -9.06 0.58 -9.58
C CYS A 166 -10.11 1.68 -9.84
N ILE A 167 -9.91 2.50 -10.87
CA ILE A 167 -10.87 3.53 -11.30
C ILE A 167 -12.23 2.92 -11.66
N LEU A 168 -12.25 1.80 -12.38
CA LEU A 168 -13.48 1.10 -12.76
C LEU A 168 -14.24 0.59 -11.52
N SER A 169 -13.54 -0.05 -10.57
CA SER A 169 -14.12 -0.53 -9.31
C SER A 169 -14.72 0.62 -8.48
N LEU A 170 -14.04 1.76 -8.39
CA LEU A 170 -14.57 2.93 -7.68
C LEU A 170 -15.88 3.42 -8.30
N ASN A 171 -16.01 3.36 -9.63
CA ASN A 171 -17.24 3.80 -10.30
C ASN A 171 -18.41 2.82 -10.09
N SER A 172 -18.15 1.50 -10.03
CA SER A 172 -19.20 0.52 -9.73
C SER A 172 -19.69 0.66 -8.29
N ASP A 173 -18.75 0.73 -7.35
CA ASP A 173 -19.07 0.72 -5.91
C ASP A 173 -19.73 2.04 -5.48
N PHE A 174 -19.32 3.15 -6.10
CA PHE A 174 -19.95 4.45 -5.87
C PHE A 174 -21.37 4.53 -6.43
N LYS A 175 -21.62 3.98 -7.63
CA LYS A 175 -22.99 3.89 -8.19
C LYS A 175 -23.90 3.11 -7.24
N ILE A 176 -23.42 2.00 -6.69
CA ILE A 176 -24.15 1.20 -5.71
C ILE A 176 -24.42 2.05 -4.45
N SER A 177 -23.41 2.71 -3.87
CA SER A 177 -23.57 3.52 -2.66
C SER A 177 -24.52 4.71 -2.82
N MET A 178 -24.55 5.37 -3.99
CA MET A 178 -25.51 6.46 -4.24
C MET A 178 -26.95 5.97 -4.38
N SER A 179 -27.16 4.83 -5.06
CA SER A 179 -28.49 4.21 -5.16
C SER A 179 -29.05 3.84 -3.79
N PHE A 180 -28.21 3.34 -2.87
CA PHE A 180 -28.61 3.03 -1.48
C PHE A 180 -28.90 4.28 -0.64
N LYS A 181 -28.15 5.38 -0.82
CA LYS A 181 -28.43 6.64 -0.10
C LYS A 181 -29.67 7.35 -0.63
N GLN A 182 -29.93 7.32 -1.94
CA GLN A 182 -31.16 7.86 -2.51
C GLN A 182 -32.39 7.08 -2.04
N SER A 183 -32.36 5.73 -2.04
CA SER A 183 -33.50 4.93 -1.57
C SER A 183 -33.79 5.09 -0.07
N SER A 184 -32.79 5.43 0.74
CA SER A 184 -32.95 5.68 2.18
C SER A 184 -33.55 7.07 2.52
N ILE A 185 -33.58 7.99 1.54
CA ILE A 185 -34.21 9.32 1.68
C ILE A 185 -35.71 9.26 1.27
N PHE A 186 -36.14 8.19 0.59
CA PHE A 186 -37.51 7.98 0.10
C PHE A 186 -38.32 6.92 0.87
N LEU A 187 -37.85 6.45 2.03
CA LEU A 187 -38.69 5.66 2.93
C LEU A 187 -39.44 6.63 3.86
N PRO A 188 -40.79 6.70 3.77
CA PRO A 188 -41.62 7.61 4.57
C PRO A 188 -41.59 7.29 6.07
#